data_AF-A0A973M653-F1
#
_entry.id   AF-A0A973M653-F1
#
_cell.length_a   1.000
_cell.length_b   1.000
_cell.length_c   1.000
_cell.angle_alpha   90.00
_cell.angle_beta   90.00
_cell.angle_gamma   90.00
#
_symmetry.space_group_name_H-M   'P 1'
#
loop_
_entity.id
_entity.type
_entity.pdbx_description
1 polymer ?
#
loop_
_entity_poly.entity_id
_entity_poly.type
_entity_poly.pdbx_seq_one_letter_code
_entity_poly.pdbx_strand_id
1 'polypeptide(L)' 'YATALGRELEVSPELSEYVLGLAKATITDQVRSGGSFAEETIVEESAHALDRLVAFTGRVPVRG' A
#
# COMPACT_ATOMS: atom_id res chain seq x y z
N TYR A 1 12.54 2.63 3.93
CA TYR A 1 13.81 2.37 4.64
C TYR A 1 14.34 0.96 4.36
N ALA A 2 13.55 -0.11 4.54
CA ALA A 2 13.98 -1.48 4.24
C ALA A 2 14.46 -1.69 2.79
N THR A 3 13.64 -1.30 1.80
CA THR A 3 14.00 -1.40 0.37
C THR A 3 15.19 -0.51 -0.01
N ALA A 4 15.33 0.65 0.62
CA ALA A 4 16.43 1.58 0.38
C ALA A 4 17.79 1.01 0.83
N LEU A 5 17.79 -0.01 1.69
CA LEU A 5 18.98 -0.73 2.14
C LEU A 5 19.21 -2.05 1.36
N GLY A 6 18.45 -2.29 0.28
CA GLY A 6 18.57 -3.51 -0.52
C GLY A 6 18.10 -4.78 0.19
N ARG A 7 17.31 -4.65 1.26
CA ARG A 7 16.67 -5.79 1.93
C ARG A 7 15.30 -6.01 1.32
N GLU A 8 15.08 -7.21 0.80
CA GLU A 8 13.76 -7.66 0.39
C GLU A 8 12.88 -7.78 1.63
N LEU A 9 11.73 -7.12 1.56
CA LEU A 9 10.72 -7.20 2.61
C LEU A 9 9.79 -8.35 2.25
N GLU A 10 10.11 -9.56 2.71
CA GLU A 10 9.19 -10.68 2.58
C GLU A 10 8.02 -10.51 3.56
N VAL A 11 6.86 -10.14 3.02
CA VAL A 11 5.61 -10.07 3.76
C VAL A 11 4.66 -11.10 3.18
N SER A 12 3.98 -11.85 4.06
CA SER A 12 2.94 -12.78 3.62
C SER A 12 1.88 -12.05 2.78
N PRO A 13 1.51 -12.58 1.60
CA PRO A 13 0.41 -12.04 0.81
C PRO A 13 -0.88 -11.92 1.62
N GLU A 14 -1.21 -12.93 2.43
CA GLU A 14 -2.43 -12.96 3.26
C GLU A 14 -2.48 -11.80 4.25
N LEU A 15 -1.35 -11.50 4.89
CA LEU A 15 -1.26 -10.37 5.82
C LEU A 15 -1.44 -9.04 5.08
N SER A 16 -0.85 -8.91 3.89
CA SER A 16 -0.95 -7.70 3.07
C SER A 16 -2.40 -7.47 2.61
N GLU A 17 -3.11 -8.52 2.21
CA GLU A 17 -4.54 -8.46 1.86
C GLU A 17 -5.40 -8.06 3.05
N TYR A 18 -5.15 -8.66 4.22
CA TYR A 18 -5.87 -8.31 5.44
C TYR A 18 -5.71 -6.83 5.79
N VAL A 19 -4.48 -6.32 5.77
CA VAL A 19 -4.20 -4.90 6.04
C VAL A 19 -4.78 -4.00 4.95
N LEU A 20 -4.77 -4.42 3.68
CA LEU A 20 -5.45 -3.70 2.60
C LEU A 20 -6.95 -3.58 2.86
N GLY A 21 -7.60 -4.65 3.31
CA GLY A 21 -9.01 -4.61 3.73
C GLY A 21 -9.25 -3.61 4.85
N LEU A 22 -8.41 -3.63 5.89
CA LEU A 22 -8.49 -2.66 6.99
C LEU A 22 -8.25 -1.22 6.52
N ALA A 23 -7.29 -1.01 5.63
CA ALA A 23 -6.98 0.30 5.07
C ALA A 23 -8.17 0.86 4.30
N LYS A 24 -8.81 0.06 3.43
CA LYS A 24 -10.02 0.45 2.69
C LYS A 24 -11.19 0.79 3.60
N ALA A 25 -11.34 0.09 4.73
CA ALA A 25 -12.39 0.38 5.70
C ALA A 25 -12.12 1.63 6.55
N THR A 26 -10.86 2.03 6.70
CA THR A 26 -10.45 3.08 7.66
C THR A 26 -10.09 4.41 6.99
N ILE A 27 -9.45 4.37 5.83
CA ILE A 27 -8.94 5.55 5.12
C ILE A 27 -10.07 6.12 4.25
N THR A 28 -10.97 6.85 4.89
CA THR A 28 -12.02 7.64 4.23
C THR A 28 -11.45 8.92 3.61
N ASP A 29 -12.24 9.62 2.80
CA ASP A 29 -11.83 10.93 2.23
C ASP A 29 -11.51 11.96 3.32
N GLN A 30 -12.21 11.92 4.45
CA GLN A 30 -11.93 12.78 5.59
C GLN A 30 -10.59 12.43 6.25
N VAL A 31 -10.23 11.15 6.33
CA VAL A 31 -8.90 10.74 6.83
C VAL A 31 -7.81 11.16 5.84
N ARG A 32 -8.08 11.05 4.53
CA ARG A 32 -7.17 11.45 3.46
C ARG A 32 -6.91 12.97 3.46
N SER A 33 -7.93 13.79 3.73
CA SER A 33 -7.79 15.25 3.82
C SER A 33 -6.88 15.71 4.96
N GLY A 34 -6.62 14.85 5.96
CA GLY A 34 -5.64 15.08 7.03
C GLY A 34 -4.17 15.07 6.57
N GLY A 35 -3.90 14.74 5.30
CA GLY A 35 -2.56 14.85 4.69
C GLY A 35 -1.63 13.66 4.90
N SER A 36 -2.03 12.67 5.71
CA SER A 36 -1.22 11.46 5.95
C SER A 36 -1.23 10.46 4.78
N PHE A 37 -2.25 10.53 3.94
CA PHE A 37 -2.45 9.68 2.76
C PHE A 37 -2.64 10.56 1.52
N ALA A 38 -1.86 10.31 0.48
CA ALA A 38 -2.01 10.97 -0.81
C ALA A 38 -3.05 10.22 -1.67
N GLU A 39 -3.42 10.75 -2.84
CA GLU A 39 -4.32 10.06 -3.78
C GLU A 39 -3.76 8.68 -4.19
N GLU A 40 -4.64 7.68 -4.33
CA GLU A 40 -4.24 6.33 -4.71
C GLU A 40 -3.49 6.33 -6.06
N THR A 41 -2.38 5.61 -6.10
CA THR A 41 -1.59 5.44 -7.33
C THR A 41 -2.12 4.25 -8.14
N ILE A 42 -2.05 4.35 -9.47
CA ILE A 42 -2.50 3.28 -10.37
C ILE A 42 -1.50 2.13 -10.36
N VAL A 43 -1.98 0.91 -10.09
CA VAL A 43 -1.27 -0.35 -10.25
C VAL A 43 -2.21 -1.39 -10.89
N GLU A 44 -1.66 -2.44 -11.49
CA GLU A 44 -2.50 -3.53 -11.99
C GLU A 44 -3.21 -4.26 -10.83
N GLU A 45 -4.41 -4.78 -11.09
CA GLU A 45 -5.13 -5.60 -10.11
C GLU A 45 -4.37 -6.90 -9.78
N SER A 46 -3.61 -7.42 -10.75
CA SER A 46 -2.70 -8.55 -10.64
C SER A 46 -1.45 -8.27 -9.81
N ALA A 47 -1.17 -7.01 -9.45
CA ALA A 47 0.01 -6.65 -8.66
C ALA A 47 0.01 -7.34 -7.30
N HIS A 48 1.20 -7.51 -6.71
CA HIS A 48 1.32 -8.11 -5.39
C HIS A 48 0.49 -7.33 -4.35
N ALA A 49 -0.06 -8.05 -3.37
CA ALA A 49 -0.95 -7.46 -2.36
C ALA A 49 -0.32 -6.28 -1.60
N LEU A 50 0.98 -6.37 -1.33
CA LEU A 50 1.74 -5.28 -0.70
C LEU A 50 1.83 -4.05 -1.61
N ASP A 51 2.04 -4.23 -2.91
CA ASP A 51 2.12 -3.13 -3.87
C ASP A 51 0.78 -2.41 -3.99
N ARG A 52 -0.32 -3.15 -4.03
CA ARG A 52 -1.68 -2.56 -4.02
C ARG A 52 -1.96 -1.81 -2.72
N LEU A 53 -1.50 -2.32 -1.58
CA LEU A 53 -1.58 -1.59 -0.31
C LEU A 53 -0.78 -0.29 -0.35
N VAL A 54 0.47 -0.33 -0.81
CA VAL A 54 1.32 0.86 -0.93
C VAL A 54 0.67 1.89 -1.87
N ALA A 55 0.19 1.43 -3.02
CA ALA A 55 -0.52 2.25 -4.00
C ALA A 55 -1.77 2.91 -3.44
N PHE A 56 -2.60 2.17 -2.68
CA PHE A 56 -3.80 2.69 -2.02
C PHE A 56 -3.50 3.85 -1.05
N THR A 57 -2.34 3.81 -0.39
CA THR A 57 -1.88 4.91 0.50
C THR A 57 -1.31 6.13 -0.24
N GLY A 58 -1.32 6.10 -1.57
CA GLY A 58 -0.81 7.14 -2.45
C GLY A 58 0.71 7.17 -2.58
N ARG A 59 1.35 6.02 -2.45
CA ARG A 59 2.80 5.86 -2.62
C ARG A 59 3.08 4.97 -3.80
N VAL A 60 4.21 5.21 -4.45
CA VAL A 60 4.68 4.37 -5.56
C VAL A 60 5.39 3.14 -5.00
N PRO A 61 4.92 1.92 -5.31
CA PRO A 61 5.63 0.70 -4.93
C PRO A 61 6.99 0.66 -5.62
N VAL A 62 8.05 0.38 -4.85
CA VAL A 62 9.40 0.22 -5.38
C VAL A 62 9.61 -1.26 -5.71
N ARG A 63 9.10 -1.63 -6.90
CA ARG A 63 9.10 -2.94 -7.61
C ARG A 63 8.00 -3.95 -7.22
N GLY A 64 7.39 -4.50 -8.27
CA GLY A 64 6.80 -5.85 -8.29
C GLY A 64 7.77 -6.90 -8.82
#